data_AF-A0A502KSI9-F1
#
_entry.id   AF-A0A502KSI9-F1
#
_cell.length_a   1.000
_cell.length_b   1.000
_cell.length_c   1.000
_cell.angle_alpha   90.00
_cell.angle_beta   90.00
_cell.angle_gamma   90.00
#
_symmetry.space_group_name_H-M   'P 1'
#
loop_
_entity.id
_entity.type
_entity.pdbx_description
1 polymer ?
#
loop_
_entity_poly.entity_id
_entity_poly.type
_entity_poly.pdbx_seq_one_letter_code
_entity_poly.pdbx_strand_id
1 'polypeptide(L)'
;MISHNRKLILTSLMLLGISACSSIVESEQAPMSGNVLVTSEEIGSIYIDGEYTGQKTPHSFTMEAGEYSISVGTENSRQYLKKQLTLTDAPQNVHLTAQDKVAPAVWKALFVGVPTVTGKSSTGECSTHFNENDLDEAFSFFNHNLTEHIEPFSYNTVKWQIDRQDLTTPVELTYNPKNKWYTVEAEQGLAELSALKAGQYDTVFLFWREEQGDCSFKSPYFGLAWLDPTDKETKQTGYVTVKFNPKDIGVKARIDEYLATDPGVWTHEWLHVVIEQFYPNLGVQTPLTPKDKLILHSAQAYGYNYPWIKWYKDLISGQVPLGQKYVGIGPEALLSCSVARTALDTCKK
;
A
#
# COMPACT_ATOMS: atom_id res chain seq x y z
N MET A 1 -27.79 -43.28 -66.32
CA MET A 1 -27.47 -41.87 -66.66
C MET A 1 -26.30 -41.46 -65.76
N ILE A 2 -25.04 -41.70 -66.13
CA ILE A 2 -24.22 -41.03 -67.17
C ILE A 2 -24.14 -39.51 -66.95
N SER A 3 -22.95 -39.04 -66.55
CA SER A 3 -22.25 -37.81 -66.98
C SER A 3 -21.35 -37.32 -65.82
N HIS A 4 -20.09 -37.73 -65.65
CA HIS A 4 -18.87 -37.33 -66.38
C HIS A 4 -18.67 -35.81 -66.61
N ASN A 5 -17.68 -35.24 -65.90
CA ASN A 5 -16.79 -34.13 -66.30
C ASN A 5 -15.71 -34.03 -65.19
N ARG A 6 -14.45 -34.45 -65.29
CA ARG A 6 -13.33 -34.31 -66.27
C ARG A 6 -12.81 -32.88 -66.49
N LYS A 7 -11.52 -32.73 -66.12
CA LYS A 7 -10.49 -31.74 -66.51
C LYS A 7 -10.55 -30.41 -65.72
N LEU A 8 -9.45 -29.81 -65.28
CA LEU A 8 -8.09 -29.75 -65.82
C LEU A 8 -7.11 -29.45 -64.66
N ILE A 9 -6.03 -30.24 -64.52
CA ILE A 9 -4.91 -29.94 -63.60
C ILE A 9 -3.95 -29.05 -64.38
N LEU A 10 -3.76 -27.81 -63.92
CA LEU A 10 -2.76 -26.88 -64.46
C LEU A 10 -1.55 -26.91 -63.52
N THR A 11 -0.48 -27.55 -63.98
CA THR A 11 0.81 -27.63 -63.29
C THR A 11 1.59 -26.34 -63.57
N SER A 12 1.50 -25.35 -62.69
CA SER A 12 2.40 -24.19 -62.71
C SER A 12 3.71 -24.54 -62.02
N LEU A 13 4.75 -24.71 -62.84
CA LEU A 13 6.13 -24.85 -62.46
C LEU A 13 6.63 -23.49 -61.92
N MET A 14 6.63 -23.30 -60.60
CA MET A 14 7.29 -22.14 -59.97
C MET A 14 8.79 -22.42 -59.86
N LEU A 15 9.57 -21.59 -60.56
CA LEU A 15 11.02 -21.48 -60.38
C LEU A 15 11.33 -21.04 -58.94
N LEU A 16 12.02 -21.90 -58.19
CA LEU A 16 12.72 -21.55 -56.96
C LEU A 16 13.97 -20.74 -57.33
N GLY A 17 13.83 -19.41 -57.37
CA GLY A 17 14.96 -18.50 -57.33
C GLY A 17 15.58 -18.52 -55.94
N ILE A 18 16.75 -19.15 -55.80
CA ILE A 18 17.58 -19.06 -54.60
C ILE A 18 18.17 -17.65 -54.58
N SER A 19 17.43 -16.70 -54.00
CA SER A 19 17.98 -15.40 -53.65
C SER A 19 18.83 -15.61 -52.40
N ALA A 20 20.16 -15.58 -52.57
CA ALA A 20 21.08 -15.53 -51.46
C ALA A 20 20.85 -14.21 -50.71
N CYS A 21 20.00 -14.23 -49.69
CA CYS A 21 19.97 -13.19 -48.67
C CYS A 21 21.32 -13.25 -47.96
N SER A 22 22.22 -12.31 -48.28
CA SER A 22 23.27 -11.91 -47.36
C SER A 22 22.59 -11.48 -46.08
N SER A 23 22.61 -12.35 -45.07
CA SER A 23 22.33 -11.97 -43.70
C SER A 23 23.36 -10.91 -43.33
N ILE A 24 22.92 -9.66 -43.30
CA ILE A 24 23.62 -8.60 -42.59
C ILE A 24 23.69 -9.08 -41.15
N VAL A 25 24.86 -9.56 -40.74
CA VAL A 25 25.17 -9.79 -39.34
C VAL A 25 25.31 -8.39 -38.76
N GLU A 26 24.22 -7.85 -38.21
CA GLU A 26 24.32 -6.72 -37.28
C GLU A 26 25.29 -7.18 -36.19
N SER A 27 26.48 -6.58 -36.15
CA SER A 27 27.40 -6.83 -35.06
C SER A 27 26.71 -6.30 -33.80
N GLU A 28 26.26 -7.23 -32.97
CA GLU A 28 25.73 -6.95 -31.64
C GLU A 28 26.84 -6.27 -30.84
N GLN A 29 26.87 -4.94 -30.88
CA GLN A 29 27.86 -4.14 -30.18
C GLN A 29 27.59 -4.34 -28.70
N ALA A 30 28.56 -4.89 -27.97
CA ALA A 30 28.41 -5.21 -26.56
C ALA A 30 27.86 -3.97 -25.81
N PRO A 31 26.84 -4.16 -24.94
CA PRO A 31 26.23 -3.04 -24.24
C PRO A 31 27.32 -2.26 -23.49
N MET A 32 27.42 -0.97 -23.77
CA MET A 32 28.38 -0.11 -23.07
C MET A 32 27.93 0.00 -21.61
N SER A 33 28.85 -0.28 -20.67
CA SER A 33 28.60 -0.13 -19.24
C SER A 33 29.39 1.04 -18.65
N GLY A 34 28.76 1.74 -17.71
CA GLY A 34 29.33 2.85 -16.96
C GLY A 34 29.40 2.55 -15.46
N ASN A 35 30.27 3.27 -14.76
CA ASN A 35 30.34 3.23 -13.30
C ASN A 35 29.70 4.47 -12.69
N VAL A 36 28.78 4.31 -11.75
CA VAL A 36 28.16 5.41 -11.02
C VAL A 36 28.45 5.30 -9.53
N LEU A 37 29.05 6.34 -8.95
CA LEU A 37 29.18 6.49 -7.50
C LEU A 37 28.00 7.33 -6.99
N VAL A 38 27.18 6.75 -6.11
CA VAL A 38 26.04 7.42 -5.47
C VAL A 38 26.41 7.81 -4.05
N THR A 39 26.25 9.08 -3.70
CA THR A 39 26.56 9.64 -2.37
C THR A 39 25.45 10.59 -1.90
N SER A 40 25.41 10.85 -0.59
CA SER A 40 24.50 11.84 0.02
C SER A 40 25.12 12.41 1.29
N GLU A 41 24.55 13.50 1.82
CA GLU A 41 25.02 14.16 3.05
C GLU A 41 24.95 13.26 4.29
N GLU A 42 24.03 12.28 4.30
CA GLU A 42 23.95 11.23 5.31
C GLU A 42 23.73 9.84 4.69
N ILE A 43 23.90 8.78 5.47
CA ILE A 43 23.62 7.40 5.03
C ILE A 43 22.14 7.28 4.62
N GLY A 44 21.90 6.66 3.47
CA GLY A 44 20.55 6.37 2.99
C GLY A 44 20.49 5.15 2.10
N SER A 45 19.30 4.56 2.02
CA SER A 45 18.98 3.44 1.12
C SER A 45 18.95 3.92 -0.32
N ILE A 46 19.67 3.24 -1.22
CA ILE A 46 19.75 3.62 -2.64
C ILE A 46 18.68 2.88 -3.44
N TYR A 47 17.95 3.66 -4.26
CA TYR A 47 16.97 3.16 -5.22
C TYR A 47 17.41 3.54 -6.63
N ILE A 48 17.18 2.62 -7.58
CA ILE A 48 17.36 2.85 -9.01
C ILE A 48 16.01 2.56 -9.66
N ASP A 49 15.48 3.54 -10.38
CA ASP A 49 14.15 3.48 -11.02
C ASP A 49 13.02 3.10 -10.05
N GLY A 50 13.18 3.52 -8.79
CA GLY A 50 12.22 3.27 -7.71
C GLY A 50 12.41 1.94 -6.98
N GLU A 51 13.28 1.05 -7.45
CA GLU A 51 13.55 -0.24 -6.80
C GLU A 51 14.72 -0.15 -5.82
N TYR A 52 14.55 -0.68 -4.61
CA TYR A 52 15.63 -0.71 -3.62
C TYR A 52 16.72 -1.70 -4.03
N THR A 53 17.95 -1.21 -4.02
CA THR A 53 19.14 -1.95 -4.49
C THR A 53 19.75 -2.91 -3.45
N GLY A 54 19.32 -2.82 -2.19
CA GLY A 54 20.01 -3.48 -1.07
C GLY A 54 21.24 -2.73 -0.54
N GLN A 55 21.65 -1.65 -1.22
CA GLN A 55 22.85 -0.88 -0.89
C GLN A 55 22.51 0.46 -0.24
N LYS A 56 23.50 1.03 0.45
CA LYS A 56 23.41 2.35 1.09
C LYS A 56 24.52 3.27 0.62
N THR A 57 24.28 4.58 0.69
CA THR A 57 25.31 5.56 0.37
C THR A 57 26.47 5.54 1.37
N PRO A 58 27.73 5.75 0.93
CA PRO A 58 28.17 5.80 -0.47
C PRO A 58 28.28 4.39 -1.10
N HIS A 59 27.90 4.24 -2.37
CA HIS A 59 28.07 2.97 -3.11
C HIS A 59 28.33 3.21 -4.60
N SER A 60 29.14 2.32 -5.21
CA SER A 60 29.39 2.33 -6.65
C SER A 60 28.67 1.19 -7.34
N PHE A 61 27.96 1.47 -8.44
CA PHE A 61 27.33 0.48 -9.30
C PHE A 61 27.99 0.45 -10.67
N THR A 62 27.99 -0.72 -11.31
CA THR A 62 28.26 -0.87 -12.74
C THR A 62 26.95 -1.19 -13.42
N MET A 63 26.53 -0.36 -14.38
CA MET A 63 25.23 -0.44 -15.04
C MET A 63 25.40 -0.16 -16.54
N GLU A 64 24.43 -0.57 -17.35
CA GLU A 64 24.42 -0.25 -18.79
C GLU A 64 24.23 1.25 -19.01
N ALA A 65 24.72 1.78 -20.13
CA ALA A 65 24.45 3.16 -20.52
C ALA A 65 22.95 3.34 -20.78
N GLY A 66 22.37 4.44 -20.28
CA GLY A 66 20.93 4.66 -20.32
C GLY A 66 20.45 5.80 -19.43
N GLU A 67 19.14 6.01 -19.43
CA GLU A 67 18.48 6.97 -18.53
C GLU A 67 18.02 6.25 -17.26
N TYR A 68 18.37 6.83 -16.11
CA TYR A 68 18.04 6.29 -14.81
C TYR A 68 17.52 7.38 -13.88
N SER A 69 16.63 6.98 -12.99
CA SER A 69 16.28 7.74 -11.80
C SER A 69 17.06 7.19 -10.61
N ILE A 70 18.00 7.97 -10.07
CA ILE A 70 18.75 7.63 -8.86
C ILE A 70 18.14 8.35 -7.67
N SER A 71 17.72 7.58 -6.67
CA SER A 71 17.08 8.12 -5.46
C SER A 71 17.73 7.59 -4.19
N VAL A 72 17.66 8.38 -3.11
CA VAL A 72 18.14 8.02 -1.78
C VAL A 72 17.07 8.29 -0.73
N GLY A 73 16.68 7.26 0.00
CA GLY A 73 15.86 7.35 1.21
C GLY A 73 16.77 7.48 2.43
N THR A 74 16.90 8.68 2.99
CA THR A 74 17.87 8.96 4.04
C THR A 74 17.47 8.38 5.40
N GLU A 75 18.45 7.95 6.20
CA GLU A 75 18.17 7.23 7.44
C GLU A 75 17.66 8.10 8.58
N ASN A 76 18.29 9.26 8.85
CA ASN A 76 17.92 10.07 10.01
C ASN A 76 16.89 11.13 9.66
N SER A 77 17.10 11.90 8.58
CA SER A 77 16.16 12.95 8.19
C SER A 77 14.87 12.40 7.55
N ARG A 78 14.84 11.10 7.21
CA ARG A 78 13.69 10.41 6.58
C ARG A 78 13.22 11.15 5.33
N GLN A 79 14.14 11.61 4.51
CA GLN A 79 13.85 12.31 3.25
C GLN A 79 14.03 11.37 2.07
N TYR A 80 13.24 11.60 1.03
CA TYR A 80 13.43 10.96 -0.26
C TYR A 80 14.00 11.98 -1.25
N LEU A 81 15.24 11.73 -1.67
CA LEU A 81 16.00 12.58 -2.59
C LEU A 81 16.05 11.89 -3.95
N LYS A 82 15.96 12.64 -5.06
CA LYS A 82 15.89 12.06 -6.41
C LYS A 82 16.61 12.91 -7.45
N LYS A 83 17.39 12.27 -8.32
CA LYS A 83 18.01 12.86 -9.52
C LYS A 83 17.81 11.98 -10.74
N GLN A 84 17.64 12.63 -11.89
CA GLN A 84 17.74 11.95 -13.19
C GLN A 84 19.21 11.88 -13.61
N LEU A 85 19.59 10.76 -14.23
CA LEU A 85 20.95 10.45 -14.64
C LEU A 85 20.94 9.86 -16.04
N THR A 86 21.65 10.50 -16.98
CA THR A 86 22.01 9.88 -18.26
C THR A 86 23.39 9.24 -18.11
N LEU A 87 23.43 7.92 -17.90
CA LEU A 87 24.67 7.17 -17.76
C LEU A 87 25.29 6.87 -19.12
N THR A 88 26.58 7.15 -19.23
CA THR A 88 27.44 6.84 -20.38
C THR A 88 28.50 5.81 -19.98
N ASP A 89 29.45 5.49 -20.85
CA ASP A 89 30.62 4.64 -20.55
C ASP A 89 31.63 5.29 -19.57
N ALA A 90 31.65 6.63 -19.49
CA ALA A 90 32.47 7.37 -18.53
C ALA A 90 31.96 7.24 -17.08
N PRO A 91 32.86 7.12 -16.06
CA PRO A 91 32.46 7.15 -14.66
C PRO A 91 31.77 8.46 -14.27
N GLN A 92 30.66 8.36 -13.54
CA GLN A 92 29.88 9.51 -13.05
C GLN A 92 29.71 9.48 -11.53
N ASN A 93 29.57 10.65 -10.91
CA ASN A 93 29.28 10.79 -9.48
C ASN A 93 27.94 11.53 -9.31
N VAL A 94 27.01 10.88 -8.62
CA VAL A 94 25.71 11.45 -8.26
C VAL A 94 25.71 11.72 -6.75
N HIS A 95 25.84 12.99 -6.40
CA HIS A 95 25.71 13.45 -5.01
C HIS A 95 24.31 14.03 -4.79
N LEU A 96 23.54 13.45 -3.88
CA LEU A 96 22.19 13.92 -3.53
C LEU A 96 22.22 14.74 -2.22
N THR A 97 21.53 15.88 -2.23
CA THR A 97 21.45 16.82 -1.11
C THR A 97 19.98 17.17 -0.80
N ALA A 98 19.75 17.94 0.27
CA ALA A 98 18.40 18.39 0.62
C ALA A 98 17.65 19.18 -0.48
N GLN A 99 18.37 19.76 -1.45
CA GLN A 99 17.76 20.44 -2.61
C GLN A 99 17.10 19.46 -3.60
N ASP A 100 17.48 18.19 -3.55
CA ASP A 100 16.96 17.12 -4.41
C ASP A 100 15.72 16.44 -3.82
N LYS A 101 15.19 16.99 -2.72
CA LYS A 101 14.03 16.45 -2.01
C LYS A 101 12.78 16.46 -2.91
N VAL A 102 12.13 15.32 -3.00
CA VAL A 102 10.87 15.17 -3.72
C VAL A 102 9.71 15.71 -2.88
N ALA A 103 8.81 16.46 -3.50
CA ALA A 103 7.58 16.91 -2.83
C ALA A 103 6.67 15.71 -2.56
N PRO A 104 6.11 15.59 -1.33
CA PRO A 104 5.25 14.47 -0.98
C PRO A 104 3.94 14.48 -1.75
N ALA A 105 3.38 13.28 -1.97
CA ALA A 105 1.98 13.12 -2.30
C ALA A 105 1.11 13.37 -1.06
N VAL A 106 0.03 14.13 -1.21
CA VAL A 106 -0.97 14.33 -0.16
C VAL A 106 -1.98 13.20 -0.25
N TRP A 107 -2.07 12.42 0.82
CA TRP A 107 -3.06 11.36 1.01
C TRP A 107 -4.11 11.85 1.98
N LYS A 108 -5.37 11.45 1.77
CA LYS A 108 -6.51 11.91 2.56
C LYS A 108 -7.12 10.77 3.34
N ALA A 109 -7.28 10.94 4.64
CA ALA A 109 -8.02 10.01 5.49
C ALA A 109 -9.20 10.70 6.15
N LEU A 110 -10.30 9.96 6.32
CA LEU A 110 -11.41 10.36 7.17
C LEU A 110 -11.45 9.43 8.38
N PHE A 111 -11.23 9.99 9.57
CA PHE A 111 -11.51 9.30 10.82
C PHE A 111 -12.98 9.51 11.20
N VAL A 112 -13.68 8.42 11.47
CA VAL A 112 -15.09 8.40 11.84
C VAL A 112 -15.25 7.81 13.22
N GLY A 113 -15.49 8.67 14.21
CA GLY A 113 -15.89 8.22 15.54
C GLY A 113 -17.33 7.71 15.50
N VAL A 114 -17.59 6.52 16.05
CA VAL A 114 -18.94 5.99 16.20
C VAL A 114 -19.30 6.01 17.69
N PRO A 115 -19.98 7.06 18.18
CA PRO A 115 -20.19 7.25 19.62
C PRO A 115 -21.08 6.18 20.22
N THR A 116 -22.01 5.61 19.45
CA THR A 116 -22.92 4.58 19.94
C THR A 116 -23.10 3.49 18.89
N VAL A 117 -22.90 2.25 19.31
CA VAL A 117 -23.34 1.07 18.56
C VAL A 117 -24.38 0.29 19.34
N THR A 118 -25.34 -0.28 18.62
CA THR A 118 -26.43 -1.10 19.17
C THR A 118 -26.45 -2.45 18.49
N GLY A 119 -27.03 -3.46 19.13
CA GLY A 119 -27.26 -4.74 18.48
C GLY A 119 -27.69 -5.82 19.45
N LYS A 120 -28.02 -6.99 18.89
CA LYS A 120 -28.34 -8.18 19.67
C LYS A 120 -27.07 -8.97 19.97
N SER A 121 -26.62 -8.92 21.23
CA SER A 121 -25.50 -9.71 21.74
C SER A 121 -25.98 -11.05 22.33
N SER A 122 -25.06 -11.81 22.94
CA SER A 122 -25.40 -13.04 23.68
C SER A 122 -26.27 -12.80 24.92
N THR A 123 -26.27 -11.59 25.48
CA THR A 123 -27.06 -11.23 26.67
C THR A 123 -28.39 -10.55 26.33
N GLY A 124 -28.68 -10.33 25.04
CA GLY A 124 -29.87 -9.63 24.56
C GLY A 124 -29.52 -8.39 23.75
N GLU A 125 -30.52 -7.55 23.51
CA GLU A 125 -30.31 -6.22 22.93
C GLU A 125 -29.53 -5.34 23.92
N CYS A 126 -28.45 -4.75 23.44
CA CYS A 126 -27.62 -3.86 24.25
C CYS A 126 -26.90 -2.83 23.37
N SER A 127 -26.21 -1.89 24.02
CA SER A 127 -25.44 -0.83 23.39
C SER A 127 -24.11 -0.61 24.09
N THR A 128 -23.13 -0.11 23.32
CA THR A 128 -21.85 0.38 23.86
C THR A 128 -21.63 1.80 23.36
N HIS A 129 -20.89 2.58 24.16
CA HIS A 129 -20.75 4.03 23.96
C HIS A 129 -19.32 4.51 24.15
N PHE A 130 -18.89 5.45 23.31
CA PHE A 130 -17.79 6.35 23.58
C PHE A 130 -18.34 7.74 23.89
N ASN A 131 -17.71 8.43 24.85
CA ASN A 131 -17.91 9.87 25.01
C ASN A 131 -16.96 10.64 24.08
N GLU A 132 -17.10 11.96 24.04
CA GLU A 132 -16.26 12.84 23.20
C GLU A 132 -14.76 12.69 23.52
N ASN A 133 -14.38 12.69 24.80
CA ASN A 133 -12.98 12.52 25.20
C ASN A 133 -12.41 11.17 24.76
N ASP A 134 -13.20 10.09 24.82
CA ASP A 134 -12.78 8.77 24.33
C ASP A 134 -12.46 8.82 22.82
N LEU A 135 -13.27 9.52 22.03
CA LEU A 135 -13.07 9.69 20.59
C LEU A 135 -11.92 10.64 20.27
N ASP A 136 -11.68 11.65 21.10
CA ASP A 136 -10.51 12.54 20.98
C ASP A 136 -9.19 11.77 21.18
N GLU A 137 -9.14 10.91 22.21
CA GLU A 137 -7.98 10.04 22.46
C GLU A 137 -7.77 9.06 21.30
N ALA A 138 -8.85 8.46 20.78
CA ALA A 138 -8.78 7.58 19.62
C ALA A 138 -8.29 8.29 18.36
N PHE A 139 -8.78 9.51 18.09
CA PHE A 139 -8.34 10.32 16.97
C PHE A 139 -6.86 10.72 17.09
N SER A 140 -6.42 11.09 18.30
CA SER A 140 -5.01 11.38 18.59
C SER A 140 -4.12 10.15 18.32
N PHE A 141 -4.55 8.97 18.74
CA PHE A 141 -3.85 7.71 18.49
C PHE A 141 -3.79 7.34 17.01
N PHE A 142 -4.88 7.55 16.28
CA PHE A 142 -4.93 7.39 14.83
C PHE A 142 -3.95 8.33 14.13
N ASN A 143 -4.01 9.63 14.44
CA ASN A 143 -3.12 10.64 13.87
C ASN A 143 -1.64 10.30 14.15
N HIS A 144 -1.32 9.94 15.41
CA HIS A 144 0.02 9.51 15.79
C HIS A 144 0.53 8.35 14.92
N ASN A 145 -0.30 7.34 14.67
CA ASN A 145 0.11 6.21 13.83
C ASN A 145 0.44 6.63 12.39
N LEU A 146 -0.40 7.49 11.79
CA LEU A 146 -0.17 7.94 10.43
C LEU A 146 1.11 8.78 10.33
N THR A 147 1.31 9.71 11.27
CA THR A 147 2.45 10.67 11.24
C THR A 147 3.76 10.07 11.74
N GLU A 148 3.75 9.16 12.71
CA GLU A 148 4.97 8.58 13.29
C GLU A 148 5.38 7.24 12.66
N HIS A 149 4.50 6.59 11.91
CA HIS A 149 4.83 5.37 11.17
C HIS A 149 4.78 5.57 9.67
N ILE A 150 3.59 5.80 9.09
CA ILE A 150 3.44 5.73 7.61
C ILE A 150 4.28 6.80 6.92
N GLU A 151 4.19 8.06 7.36
CA GLU A 151 4.97 9.14 6.77
C GLU A 151 6.48 8.86 6.83
N PRO A 152 7.12 8.62 7.99
CA PRO A 152 8.56 8.36 8.04
C PRO A 152 8.96 7.02 7.40
N PHE A 153 8.12 5.98 7.41
CA PHE A 153 8.40 4.71 6.73
C PHE A 153 8.41 4.87 5.21
N SER A 154 7.66 5.84 4.68
CA SER A 154 7.69 6.25 3.27
C SER A 154 8.82 7.22 2.93
N TYR A 155 9.72 7.55 3.86
CA TYR A 155 10.67 8.66 3.73
C TYR A 155 9.99 10.00 3.48
N ASN A 156 8.86 10.22 4.14
CA ASN A 156 8.01 11.40 4.00
C ASN A 156 7.61 11.68 2.55
N THR A 157 7.47 10.64 1.72
CA THR A 157 6.87 10.77 0.38
C THR A 157 5.35 10.79 0.43
N VAL A 158 4.76 10.35 1.53
CA VAL A 158 3.36 10.53 1.88
C VAL A 158 3.24 11.62 2.94
N LYS A 159 2.23 12.50 2.78
CA LYS A 159 1.74 13.38 3.83
C LYS A 159 0.24 13.22 3.98
N TRP A 160 -0.21 13.02 5.21
CA TRP A 160 -1.62 12.84 5.50
C TRP A 160 -2.32 14.18 5.72
N GLN A 161 -3.42 14.38 4.99
CA GLN A 161 -4.48 15.29 5.36
C GLN A 161 -5.59 14.46 6.01
N ILE A 162 -5.88 14.76 7.27
CA ILE A 162 -6.82 13.97 8.06
C ILE A 162 -8.01 14.85 8.43
N ASP A 163 -9.18 14.40 8.03
CA ASP A 163 -10.45 14.95 8.50
C ASP A 163 -11.03 14.04 9.60
N ARG A 164 -11.83 14.61 10.49
CA ARG A 164 -12.60 13.88 11.49
C ARG A 164 -14.08 14.20 11.37
N GLN A 165 -14.90 13.15 11.49
CA GLN A 165 -16.36 13.28 11.60
C GLN A 165 -16.89 12.24 12.57
N ASP A 166 -17.52 12.67 13.67
CA ASP A 166 -18.20 11.74 14.56
C ASP A 166 -19.67 11.58 14.15
N LEU A 167 -20.16 10.35 14.12
CA LEU A 167 -21.56 10.06 13.77
C LEU A 167 -22.51 10.54 14.85
N THR A 168 -23.74 10.89 14.47
CA THR A 168 -24.74 11.42 15.42
C THR A 168 -25.86 10.42 15.73
N THR A 169 -26.13 9.49 14.81
CA THR A 169 -27.11 8.42 15.00
C THR A 169 -26.40 7.15 15.48
N PRO A 170 -27.00 6.40 16.42
CA PRO A 170 -26.54 5.05 16.74
C PRO A 170 -26.43 4.16 15.50
N VAL A 171 -25.37 3.36 15.44
CA VAL A 171 -25.17 2.37 14.36
C VAL A 171 -25.54 0.98 14.86
N GLU A 172 -26.48 0.33 14.18
CA GLU A 172 -26.84 -1.06 14.47
C GLU A 172 -25.82 -2.02 13.84
N LEU A 173 -25.17 -2.84 14.67
CA LEU A 173 -24.20 -3.84 14.23
C LEU A 173 -24.90 -5.03 13.60
N THR A 174 -24.32 -5.53 12.51
CA THR A 174 -24.74 -6.80 11.91
C THR A 174 -23.85 -7.95 12.34
N TYR A 175 -24.47 -9.04 12.79
CA TYR A 175 -23.78 -10.29 13.06
C TYR A 175 -23.70 -11.15 11.80
N ASN A 176 -22.48 -11.48 11.39
CA ASN A 176 -22.23 -12.43 10.31
C ASN A 176 -22.05 -13.84 10.91
N PRO A 177 -22.99 -14.77 10.71
CA PRO A 177 -22.90 -16.11 11.30
C PRO A 177 -21.81 -16.99 10.65
N LYS A 178 -21.43 -16.71 9.39
CA LYS A 178 -20.39 -17.47 8.68
C LYS A 178 -19.02 -17.18 9.28
N ASN A 179 -18.74 -15.91 9.53
CA ASN A 179 -17.45 -15.44 10.05
C ASN A 179 -17.44 -15.28 11.57
N LYS A 180 -18.61 -15.39 12.22
CA LYS A 180 -18.84 -15.23 13.66
C LYS A 180 -18.36 -13.89 14.19
N TRP A 181 -18.70 -12.81 13.50
CA TRP A 181 -18.30 -11.46 13.89
C TRP A 181 -19.45 -10.47 13.83
N TYR A 182 -19.29 -9.38 14.59
CA TYR A 182 -20.02 -8.13 14.44
C TYR A 182 -19.15 -7.16 13.66
N THR A 183 -19.76 -6.29 12.88
CA THR A 183 -19.04 -5.28 12.12
C THR A 183 -19.93 -4.08 11.86
N VAL A 184 -19.29 -2.93 11.71
CA VAL A 184 -19.89 -1.76 11.06
C VAL A 184 -19.55 -1.89 9.58
N GLU A 185 -20.49 -2.41 8.80
CA GLU A 185 -20.32 -2.51 7.35
C GLU A 185 -20.23 -1.12 6.74
N ALA A 186 -19.56 -1.04 5.58
CA ALA A 186 -19.44 0.21 4.84
C ALA A 186 -20.81 0.86 4.63
N GLU A 187 -21.80 0.12 4.15
CA GLU A 187 -23.14 0.63 3.89
C GLU A 187 -23.84 1.20 5.15
N GLN A 188 -23.53 0.66 6.33
CA GLN A 188 -24.13 1.04 7.61
C GLN A 188 -23.52 2.33 8.16
N GLY A 189 -22.18 2.38 8.21
CA GLY A 189 -21.46 3.60 8.59
C GLY A 189 -21.62 4.70 7.55
N LEU A 190 -21.72 4.33 6.26
CA LEU A 190 -21.87 5.26 5.14
C LEU A 190 -23.30 5.78 4.95
N ALA A 191 -24.31 5.32 5.69
CA ALA A 191 -25.65 5.91 5.60
C ALA A 191 -25.62 7.42 5.96
N GLU A 192 -24.88 7.79 7.00
CA GLU A 192 -24.58 9.20 7.34
C GLU A 192 -23.49 9.81 6.46
N LEU A 193 -22.62 8.98 5.89
CA LEU A 193 -21.56 9.41 4.96
C LEU A 193 -21.99 9.27 3.49
N SER A 194 -23.29 9.35 3.23
CA SER A 194 -23.86 9.13 1.89
C SER A 194 -23.36 10.15 0.87
N ALA A 195 -22.92 11.32 1.35
CA ALA A 195 -22.30 12.39 0.58
C ALA A 195 -20.87 12.10 0.11
N LEU A 196 -20.19 11.06 0.63
CA LEU A 196 -18.84 10.71 0.21
C LEU A 196 -18.81 10.31 -1.25
N LYS A 197 -17.89 10.94 -1.99
CA LYS A 197 -17.65 10.70 -3.41
C LYS A 197 -16.37 9.91 -3.61
N ALA A 198 -16.33 9.11 -4.66
CA ALA A 198 -15.11 8.48 -5.15
C ALA A 198 -13.99 9.52 -5.30
N GLY A 199 -12.80 9.21 -4.80
CA GLY A 199 -11.66 10.11 -4.86
C GLY A 199 -11.62 11.21 -3.80
N GLN A 200 -12.60 11.28 -2.89
CA GLN A 200 -12.57 12.29 -1.81
C GLN A 200 -11.52 11.95 -0.74
N TYR A 201 -11.43 10.67 -0.37
CA TYR A 201 -10.48 10.12 0.59
C TYR A 201 -9.78 8.90 0.00
N ASP A 202 -8.54 8.67 0.41
CA ASP A 202 -7.84 7.42 0.14
C ASP A 202 -8.35 6.30 1.04
N THR A 203 -8.71 6.63 2.29
CA THR A 203 -9.25 5.65 3.24
C THR A 203 -10.17 6.30 4.28
N VAL A 204 -11.28 5.63 4.61
CA VAL A 204 -12.19 5.95 5.70
C VAL A 204 -12.00 4.92 6.82
N PHE A 205 -11.81 5.40 8.05
CA PHE A 205 -11.58 4.59 9.24
C PHE A 205 -12.73 4.78 10.23
N LEU A 206 -13.41 3.71 10.61
CA LEU A 206 -14.48 3.75 11.61
C LEU A 206 -13.99 3.19 12.92
N PHE A 207 -14.21 3.91 14.00
CA PHE A 207 -13.78 3.53 15.33
C PHE A 207 -14.98 3.38 16.26
N TRP A 208 -15.20 2.18 16.78
CA TRP A 208 -16.38 1.84 17.58
C TRP A 208 -16.03 0.94 18.77
N ARG A 209 -16.89 0.94 19.79
CA ARG A 209 -16.62 0.26 21.07
C ARG A 209 -17.09 -1.18 21.06
N GLU A 210 -16.18 -2.12 21.31
CA GLU A 210 -16.50 -3.56 21.31
C GLU A 210 -17.31 -4.00 22.54
N GLU A 211 -16.99 -3.48 23.72
CA GLU A 211 -17.50 -4.00 25.00
C GLU A 211 -17.71 -2.88 26.03
N GLN A 212 -18.80 -2.95 26.78
CA GLN A 212 -19.14 -2.08 27.91
C GLN A 212 -20.09 -2.77 28.87
N GLY A 213 -19.66 -2.96 30.13
CA GLY A 213 -20.45 -3.70 31.11
C GLY A 213 -20.78 -5.11 30.62
N ASP A 214 -22.05 -5.49 30.69
CA ASP A 214 -22.54 -6.80 30.21
C ASP A 214 -22.78 -6.87 28.69
N CYS A 215 -22.58 -5.76 27.97
CA CYS A 215 -22.73 -5.70 26.52
C CYS A 215 -21.41 -6.00 25.82
N SER A 216 -21.39 -7.01 24.95
CA SER A 216 -20.18 -7.45 24.26
C SER A 216 -20.46 -7.88 22.81
N PHE A 217 -19.77 -7.24 21.87
CA PHE A 217 -19.81 -7.55 20.44
C PHE A 217 -18.51 -8.24 19.97
N LYS A 218 -18.06 -9.22 20.77
CA LYS A 218 -16.78 -9.92 20.56
C LYS A 218 -16.65 -10.50 19.17
N SER A 219 -15.55 -10.14 18.49
CA SER A 219 -15.25 -10.58 17.13
C SER A 219 -13.76 -10.93 16.98
N PRO A 220 -13.39 -11.89 16.12
CA PRO A 220 -12.02 -12.44 16.03
C PRO A 220 -11.07 -11.56 15.20
N TYR A 221 -11.13 -10.24 15.37
CA TYR A 221 -10.26 -9.28 14.69
C TYR A 221 -9.96 -8.08 15.60
N PHE A 222 -9.08 -7.17 15.18
CA PHE A 222 -8.94 -5.84 15.81
C PHE A 222 -9.54 -4.78 14.90
N GLY A 223 -9.04 -4.70 13.66
CA GLY A 223 -9.75 -4.09 12.54
C GLY A 223 -10.04 -5.08 11.42
N LEU A 224 -10.88 -4.64 10.50
CA LEU A 224 -11.11 -5.25 9.19
C LEU A 224 -10.97 -4.17 8.14
N ALA A 225 -10.32 -4.53 7.04
CA ALA A 225 -10.13 -3.66 5.90
C ALA A 225 -10.67 -4.32 4.63
N TRP A 226 -11.19 -3.50 3.72
CA TRP A 226 -11.61 -3.95 2.41
C TRP A 226 -10.39 -3.98 1.50
N LEU A 227 -10.16 -5.15 0.89
CA LEU A 227 -8.91 -5.44 0.17
C LEU A 227 -8.88 -4.87 -1.25
N ASP A 228 -10.06 -4.58 -1.82
CA ASP A 228 -10.20 -3.88 -3.11
C ASP A 228 -10.82 -2.50 -2.90
N PRO A 229 -10.00 -1.47 -2.67
CA PRO A 229 -10.49 -0.10 -2.51
C PRO A 229 -10.90 0.54 -3.83
N THR A 230 -10.78 -0.15 -4.97
CA THR A 230 -11.14 0.38 -6.29
C THR A 230 -12.45 -0.18 -6.84
N ASP A 231 -13.06 -1.13 -6.12
CA ASP A 231 -14.37 -1.65 -6.44
C ASP A 231 -15.46 -0.55 -6.36
N LYS A 232 -16.52 -0.71 -7.15
CA LYS A 232 -17.63 0.24 -7.18
C LYS A 232 -18.45 0.22 -5.88
N GLU A 233 -18.54 -0.93 -5.22
CA GLU A 233 -19.26 -1.12 -3.95
C GLU A 233 -18.57 -0.35 -2.82
N THR A 234 -17.25 -0.21 -2.86
CA THR A 234 -16.47 0.60 -1.89
C THR A 234 -16.46 2.09 -2.23
N LYS A 235 -17.24 2.51 -3.24
CA LYS A 235 -17.19 3.87 -3.83
C LYS A 235 -15.76 4.28 -4.20
N GLN A 236 -14.92 3.31 -4.58
CA GLN A 236 -13.52 3.53 -4.94
C GLN A 236 -12.74 4.29 -3.84
N THR A 237 -12.96 3.87 -2.59
CA THR A 237 -12.31 4.41 -1.38
C THR A 237 -11.88 3.25 -0.49
N GLY A 238 -10.73 3.37 0.15
CA GLY A 238 -10.33 2.42 1.19
C GLY A 238 -11.29 2.45 2.37
N TYR A 239 -11.60 1.30 2.94
CA TYR A 239 -12.47 1.25 4.11
C TYR A 239 -11.87 0.34 5.16
N VAL A 240 -11.83 0.86 6.40
CA VAL A 240 -11.35 0.16 7.58
C VAL A 240 -12.35 0.35 8.71
N THR A 241 -12.70 -0.72 9.40
CA THR A 241 -13.46 -0.68 10.65
C THR A 241 -12.60 -1.24 11.78
N VAL A 242 -12.51 -0.51 12.89
CA VAL A 242 -11.74 -0.88 14.09
C VAL A 242 -12.68 -0.95 15.27
N LYS A 243 -12.73 -2.12 15.88
CA LYS A 243 -13.42 -2.31 17.16
C LYS A 243 -12.40 -2.17 18.28
N PHE A 244 -12.73 -1.36 19.27
CA PHE A 244 -11.82 -1.07 20.37
C PHE A 244 -12.44 -1.45 21.70
N ASN A 245 -11.69 -2.24 22.47
CA ASN A 245 -12.05 -2.64 23.82
C ASN A 245 -11.15 -1.93 24.83
N PRO A 246 -11.63 -0.88 25.51
CA PRO A 246 -10.86 -0.18 26.53
C PRO A 246 -10.60 -1.03 27.79
N LYS A 247 -11.26 -2.19 27.93
CA LYS A 247 -11.32 -2.97 29.17
C LYS A 247 -11.77 -2.09 30.35
N ASP A 248 -11.45 -2.50 31.57
CA ASP A 248 -11.73 -1.74 32.80
C ASP A 248 -10.71 -0.62 33.08
N ILE A 249 -9.72 -0.43 32.20
CA ILE A 249 -8.65 0.57 32.37
C ILE A 249 -8.94 1.90 31.63
N GLY A 250 -9.98 1.93 30.79
CA GLY A 250 -10.35 3.12 30.02
C GLY A 250 -9.59 3.26 28.70
N VAL A 251 -10.09 4.15 27.82
CA VAL A 251 -9.59 4.30 26.44
C VAL A 251 -8.14 4.74 26.41
N LYS A 252 -7.81 5.82 27.14
CA LYS A 252 -6.45 6.36 27.17
C LYS A 252 -5.42 5.31 27.63
N ALA A 253 -5.66 4.65 28.77
CA ALA A 253 -4.72 3.66 29.28
C ALA A 253 -4.55 2.48 28.31
N ARG A 254 -5.64 2.06 27.65
CA ARG A 254 -5.57 1.00 26.63
C ARG A 254 -4.78 1.44 25.39
N ILE A 255 -4.92 2.69 24.96
CA ILE A 255 -4.12 3.27 23.87
C ILE A 255 -2.64 3.30 24.28
N ASP A 256 -2.33 3.73 25.50
CA ASP A 256 -0.95 3.75 26.02
C ASP A 256 -0.34 2.33 26.04
N GLU A 257 -1.13 1.29 26.36
CA GLU A 257 -0.71 -0.12 26.22
C GLU A 257 -0.39 -0.50 24.77
N TYR A 258 -1.22 -0.10 23.80
CA TYR A 258 -0.95 -0.36 22.38
C TYR A 258 0.32 0.36 21.92
N LEU A 259 0.49 1.64 22.25
CA LEU A 259 1.69 2.39 21.92
C LEU A 259 2.97 1.72 22.47
N ALA A 260 2.88 1.05 23.61
CA ALA A 260 4.01 0.33 24.19
C ALA A 260 4.25 -1.07 23.59
N THR A 261 3.21 -1.76 23.14
CA THR A 261 3.28 -3.20 22.82
C THR A 261 3.02 -3.55 21.36
N ASP A 262 2.19 -2.77 20.68
CA ASP A 262 1.90 -2.87 19.25
C ASP A 262 1.51 -1.50 18.69
N PRO A 263 2.48 -0.60 18.51
CA PRO A 263 2.18 0.78 18.19
C PRO A 263 1.60 0.96 16.78
N GLY A 264 1.69 -0.06 15.92
CA GLY A 264 1.40 0.03 14.48
C GLY A 264 0.03 -0.47 14.05
N VAL A 265 -0.94 -0.58 14.97
CA VAL A 265 -2.25 -1.15 14.65
C VAL A 265 -2.97 -0.43 13.51
N TRP A 266 -2.95 0.90 13.45
CA TRP A 266 -3.60 1.62 12.34
C TRP A 266 -2.82 1.49 11.04
N THR A 267 -1.49 1.40 11.13
CA THR A 267 -0.64 1.11 9.97
C THR A 267 -0.95 -0.28 9.40
N HIS A 268 -1.20 -1.27 10.28
CA HIS A 268 -1.63 -2.60 9.89
C HIS A 268 -2.92 -2.55 9.08
N GLU A 269 -3.96 -1.94 9.63
CA GLU A 269 -5.26 -1.93 8.95
C GLU A 269 -5.23 -1.13 7.64
N TRP A 270 -4.49 -0.01 7.58
CA TRP A 270 -4.27 0.71 6.33
C TRP A 270 -3.52 -0.14 5.30
N LEU A 271 -2.50 -0.90 5.73
CA LEU A 271 -1.74 -1.74 4.81
C LEU A 271 -2.63 -2.78 4.13
N HIS A 272 -3.62 -3.36 4.83
CA HIS A 272 -4.56 -4.28 4.19
C HIS A 272 -5.31 -3.65 3.00
N VAL A 273 -5.62 -2.36 3.07
CA VAL A 273 -6.27 -1.62 1.97
C VAL A 273 -5.35 -1.54 0.74
N VAL A 274 -4.06 -1.26 0.95
CA VAL A 274 -3.16 -0.88 -0.15
C VAL A 274 -2.28 -2.02 -0.66
N ILE A 275 -1.85 -2.95 0.20
CA ILE A 275 -0.85 -3.98 -0.17
C ILE A 275 -1.48 -5.22 -0.77
N GLU A 276 -2.72 -5.56 -0.39
CA GLU A 276 -3.32 -6.85 -0.72
C GLU A 276 -3.73 -6.94 -2.20
N GLN A 277 -4.35 -5.88 -2.74
CA GLN A 277 -4.74 -5.83 -4.16
C GLN A 277 -4.41 -4.52 -4.86
N PHE A 278 -4.56 -3.37 -4.19
CA PHE A 278 -4.40 -2.06 -4.85
C PHE A 278 -3.05 -1.90 -5.57
N TYR A 279 -1.93 -1.95 -4.85
CA TYR A 279 -0.62 -1.83 -5.45
C TYR A 279 -0.22 -3.01 -6.36
N PRO A 280 -0.52 -4.28 -6.01
CA PRO A 280 -0.37 -5.39 -6.95
C PRO A 280 -1.08 -5.16 -8.30
N ASN A 281 -2.31 -4.62 -8.29
CA ASN A 281 -3.08 -4.32 -9.50
C ASN A 281 -2.47 -3.17 -10.32
N LEU A 282 -1.67 -2.30 -9.69
CA LEU A 282 -0.85 -1.27 -10.35
C LEU A 282 0.49 -1.82 -10.87
N GLY A 283 0.75 -3.12 -10.74
CA GLY A 283 1.99 -3.77 -11.19
C GLY A 283 3.16 -3.67 -10.20
N VAL A 284 2.92 -3.16 -8.99
CA VAL A 284 3.95 -3.12 -7.95
C VAL A 284 4.25 -4.55 -7.48
N GLN A 285 5.53 -4.88 -7.40
CA GLN A 285 5.96 -6.18 -6.91
C GLN A 285 5.86 -6.23 -5.38
N THR A 286 5.06 -7.15 -4.87
CA THR A 286 4.84 -7.34 -3.44
C THR A 286 5.40 -8.69 -2.96
N PRO A 287 5.57 -8.89 -1.64
CA PRO A 287 5.94 -10.19 -1.11
C PRO A 287 4.98 -11.30 -1.51
N LEU A 288 5.52 -12.49 -1.78
CA LEU A 288 4.73 -13.69 -2.01
C LEU A 288 4.03 -14.14 -0.74
N THR A 289 2.77 -14.55 -0.87
CA THR A 289 1.99 -15.12 0.22
C THR A 289 2.14 -16.64 0.28
N PRO A 290 2.17 -17.24 1.49
CA PRO A 290 1.81 -18.63 1.64
C PRO A 290 0.38 -18.86 1.15
N LYS A 291 0.09 -20.07 0.67
CA LYS A 291 -1.23 -20.42 0.11
C LYS A 291 -2.38 -19.99 1.04
N ASP A 292 -3.38 -19.32 0.47
CA ASP A 292 -4.61 -18.85 1.13
C ASP A 292 -4.38 -17.84 2.28
N LYS A 293 -3.26 -17.09 2.25
CA LYS A 293 -2.95 -16.03 3.23
C LYS A 293 -2.83 -14.65 2.59
N LEU A 294 -3.01 -13.63 3.42
CA LEU A 294 -2.81 -12.22 3.10
C LEU A 294 -1.31 -11.85 3.13
N ILE A 295 -0.90 -10.90 2.28
CA ILE A 295 0.47 -10.38 2.19
C ILE A 295 0.88 -9.82 3.54
N LEU A 296 0.05 -8.97 4.15
CA LEU A 296 0.39 -8.32 5.41
C LEU A 296 0.66 -9.31 6.53
N HIS A 297 -0.03 -10.45 6.55
CA HIS A 297 0.11 -11.49 7.58
C HIS A 297 1.24 -12.49 7.29
N SER A 298 2.02 -12.27 6.24
CA SER A 298 3.16 -13.11 5.88
C SER A 298 4.46 -12.75 6.60
N ALA A 299 4.45 -11.74 7.48
CA ALA A 299 5.62 -11.23 8.21
C ALA A 299 6.56 -12.32 8.77
N GLN A 300 6.00 -13.33 9.46
CA GLN A 300 6.78 -14.42 10.05
C GLN A 300 7.46 -15.32 8.99
N ALA A 301 6.84 -15.51 7.82
CA ALA A 301 7.45 -16.27 6.72
C ALA A 301 8.70 -15.57 6.16
N TYR A 302 8.81 -14.25 6.37
CA TYR A 302 9.99 -13.44 6.03
C TYR A 302 10.89 -13.17 7.25
N GLY A 303 10.67 -13.84 8.38
CA GLY A 303 11.51 -13.73 9.57
C GLY A 303 11.28 -12.49 10.44
N TYR A 304 10.15 -11.79 10.25
CA TYR A 304 9.79 -10.64 11.09
C TYR A 304 9.05 -11.07 12.34
N ASN A 305 9.38 -10.42 13.46
CA ASN A 305 8.78 -10.67 14.77
C ASN A 305 7.76 -9.58 15.12
N TYR A 306 6.75 -9.97 15.91
CA TYR A 306 5.79 -9.04 16.48
C TYR A 306 6.45 -8.15 17.56
N PRO A 307 6.05 -6.87 17.72
CA PRO A 307 5.10 -6.12 16.90
C PRO A 307 5.70 -5.82 15.53
N TRP A 308 4.95 -6.10 14.46
CA TRP A 308 5.42 -6.12 13.06
C TRP A 308 5.78 -4.75 12.48
N ILE A 309 6.19 -3.77 13.30
CA ILE A 309 6.62 -2.43 12.89
C ILE A 309 7.71 -2.46 11.83
N LYS A 310 8.74 -3.31 12.01
CA LYS A 310 9.81 -3.43 11.01
C LYS A 310 9.27 -4.00 9.69
N TRP A 311 8.32 -4.93 9.75
CA TRP A 311 7.66 -5.47 8.56
C TRP A 311 6.85 -4.39 7.84
N TYR A 312 6.10 -3.56 8.57
CA TYR A 312 5.36 -2.44 7.99
C TYR A 312 6.30 -1.41 7.34
N LYS A 313 7.39 -1.07 8.03
CA LYS A 313 8.42 -0.18 7.50
C LYS A 313 9.00 -0.71 6.20
N ASP A 314 9.41 -1.97 6.17
CA ASP A 314 10.06 -2.57 5.01
C ASP A 314 9.05 -2.76 3.86
N LEU A 315 7.78 -3.07 4.14
CA LEU A 315 6.70 -3.08 3.14
C LEU A 315 6.51 -1.70 2.49
N ILE A 316 6.37 -0.64 3.29
CA ILE A 316 6.12 0.72 2.80
C ILE A 316 7.34 1.25 2.03
N SER A 317 8.54 0.97 2.52
CA SER A 317 9.79 1.41 1.88
C SER A 317 10.25 0.53 0.72
N GLY A 318 9.59 -0.60 0.43
CA GLY A 318 10.00 -1.51 -0.65
C GLY A 318 11.29 -2.29 -0.36
N GLN A 319 11.54 -2.60 0.91
CA GLN A 319 12.77 -3.22 1.41
C GLN A 319 12.59 -4.65 1.91
N VAL A 320 11.47 -5.31 1.60
CA VAL A 320 11.29 -6.72 1.95
C VAL A 320 12.15 -7.58 1.03
N PRO A 321 13.07 -8.40 1.56
CA PRO A 321 13.91 -9.25 0.72
C PRO A 321 13.11 -10.38 0.05
N LEU A 322 13.33 -10.60 -1.24
CA LEU A 322 12.76 -11.70 -2.03
C LEU A 322 13.80 -12.23 -3.03
N GLY A 323 14.52 -13.29 -2.64
CA GLY A 323 15.61 -13.83 -3.45
C GLY A 323 16.79 -12.87 -3.53
N GLN A 324 17.15 -12.42 -4.74
CA GLN A 324 18.24 -11.46 -4.99
C GLN A 324 17.75 -10.01 -5.13
N LYS A 325 16.46 -9.76 -4.89
CA LYS A 325 15.84 -8.44 -5.02
C LYS A 325 15.06 -8.07 -3.76
N TYR A 326 14.49 -6.87 -3.78
CA TYR A 326 13.62 -6.36 -2.74
C TYR A 326 12.25 -6.01 -3.33
N VAL A 327 11.20 -6.14 -2.53
CA VAL A 327 9.81 -5.94 -2.92
C VAL A 327 9.04 -5.19 -1.82
N GLY A 328 7.85 -4.70 -2.16
CA GLY A 328 7.01 -3.88 -1.31
C GLY A 328 6.47 -2.69 -2.11
N ILE A 329 5.83 -1.74 -1.43
CA ILE A 329 5.21 -0.59 -2.09
C ILE A 329 6.27 0.32 -2.69
N GLY A 330 7.20 0.78 -1.86
CA GLY A 330 8.28 1.66 -2.27
C GLY A 330 7.85 3.14 -2.36
N PRO A 331 8.79 4.09 -2.20
CA PRO A 331 8.46 5.53 -2.19
C PRO A 331 7.93 6.04 -3.54
N GLU A 332 8.42 5.53 -4.67
CA GLU A 332 7.95 5.96 -6.00
C GLU A 332 6.49 5.57 -6.27
N ALA A 333 6.05 4.38 -5.84
CA ALA A 333 4.65 3.97 -5.98
C ALA A 333 3.72 4.86 -5.15
N LEU A 334 4.14 5.22 -3.92
CA LEU A 334 3.39 6.12 -3.03
C LEU A 334 3.29 7.56 -3.59
N LEU A 335 4.31 8.01 -4.34
CA LEU A 335 4.31 9.31 -5.03
C LEU A 335 3.47 9.29 -6.30
N SER A 336 3.50 8.19 -7.06
CA SER A 336 2.89 8.11 -8.38
C SER A 336 1.37 8.05 -8.29
N CYS A 337 0.83 7.29 -7.34
CA CYS A 337 -0.59 6.94 -7.29
C CYS A 337 -1.08 6.69 -5.85
N SER A 338 -2.34 6.99 -5.62
CA SER A 338 -3.04 6.73 -4.36
C SER A 338 -4.46 6.26 -4.68
N VAL A 339 -5.18 5.68 -3.72
CA VAL A 339 -6.55 5.19 -3.95
C VAL A 339 -7.45 6.30 -4.50
N ALA A 340 -7.41 7.48 -3.87
CA ALA A 340 -8.19 8.62 -4.29
C ALA A 340 -7.83 9.08 -5.70
N ARG A 341 -6.53 9.10 -6.04
CA ARG A 341 -6.07 9.50 -7.37
C ARG A 341 -6.43 8.48 -8.45
N THR A 342 -6.44 7.19 -8.13
CA THR A 342 -6.93 6.13 -9.02
C THR A 342 -8.42 6.31 -9.29
N ALA A 343 -9.22 6.57 -8.26
CA ALA A 343 -10.66 6.81 -8.40
C ALA A 343 -10.97 8.02 -9.30
N LEU A 344 -10.06 9.00 -9.36
CA LEU A 344 -10.17 10.20 -10.21
C LEU A 344 -9.48 10.06 -11.57
N ASP A 345 -8.83 8.93 -11.88
CA ASP A 345 -7.99 8.74 -13.07
C ASP A 345 -6.88 9.81 -13.21
N THR A 346 -6.21 10.13 -12.10
CA THR A 346 -5.16 11.16 -12.02
C THR A 346 -3.81 10.63 -11.53
N CYS A 347 -3.61 9.31 -11.59
CA CYS A 347 -2.31 8.73 -11.28
C CYS A 347 -1.26 9.14 -12.31
N LYS A 348 -0.04 9.38 -11.85
CA LYS A 348 1.09 9.65 -12.73
C LYS A 348 1.53 8.31 -13.31
N LYS A 349 1.57 8.22 -14.63
CA LYS A 349 2.13 7.06 -15.34
C LYS A 349 3.64 7.15 -15.40
#